data_AF-A0A4J1XDH6-F1
#
_entry.id   AF-A0A4J1XDH6-F1
#
_cell.length_a   1.000
_cell.length_b   1.000
_cell.length_c   1.000
_cell.angle_alpha   90.00
_cell.angle_beta   90.00
_cell.angle_gamma   90.00
#
_symmetry.space_group_name_H-M   'P 1'
#
loop_
_entity.id
_entity.type
_entity.pdbx_description
1 polymer ?
#
loop_
_entity_poly.entity_id
_entity_poly.type
_entity_poly.pdbx_seq_one_letter_code
_entity_poly.pdbx_strand_id
1 'polypeptide(L)'
;MNTLAEKFRLKRKELRLSQQTLAEGICEQSQISKIERGHFIPSADLLFKLSQRLEVPLDYFFNEQIEIKSNLSNFKQLSARLLDDRNYDDLEYIYRIEIERSTFLTLEDRTYLEWIKAIIDFYQYDSKCEAISSLENILLKVSSNTLIYLKALNTLSNFYSLVGRE
;
A
#
# COMPACT_ATOMS: atom_id res chain seq x y z
N MET A 1 6.58 5.57 -11.72
CA MET A 1 6.43 7.03 -11.64
C MET A 1 5.00 7.37 -12.01
N ASN A 2 4.18 7.83 -11.07
CA ASN A 2 2.81 8.25 -11.39
C ASN A 2 2.84 9.67 -11.95
N THR A 3 2.55 9.80 -13.24
CA THR A 3 2.53 11.09 -13.93
C THR A 3 1.28 11.89 -13.57
N LEU A 4 1.32 13.21 -13.75
CA LEU A 4 0.17 14.12 -13.63
C LEU A 4 -1.09 13.56 -14.33
N ALA A 5 -0.89 12.99 -15.52
CA ALA A 5 -1.90 12.37 -16.36
C ALA A 5 -2.60 11.20 -15.67
N GLU A 6 -1.84 10.32 -15.00
CA GLU A 6 -2.37 9.16 -14.30
C GLU A 6 -3.17 9.55 -13.06
N LYS A 7 -2.70 10.53 -12.29
CA LYS A 7 -3.43 11.05 -11.12
C LYS A 7 -4.79 11.62 -11.50
N PHE A 8 -4.85 12.34 -12.63
CA PHE A 8 -6.10 12.82 -13.22
C PHE A 8 -7.06 11.68 -13.51
N ARG A 9 -6.57 10.68 -14.25
CA ARG A 9 -7.39 9.56 -14.70
C ARG A 9 -7.89 8.71 -13.52
N LEU A 10 -7.04 8.49 -12.52
CA LEU A 10 -7.39 7.74 -11.32
C LEU A 10 -8.49 8.44 -10.53
N LYS A 11 -8.31 9.73 -10.21
CA LYS A 11 -9.29 10.48 -9.42
C LYS A 11 -10.64 10.62 -10.14
N ARG A 12 -10.61 10.83 -11.47
CA ARG A 12 -11.84 10.85 -12.28
C ARG A 12 -12.60 9.53 -12.19
N LYS A 13 -11.88 8.40 -12.30
CA LYS A 13 -12.49 7.06 -12.22
C LYS A 13 -13.02 6.74 -10.83
N GLU A 14 -12.32 7.17 -9.77
CA GLU A 14 -12.77 7.06 -8.38
C GLU A 14 -14.14 7.74 -8.19
N LEU A 15 -14.29 8.94 -8.75
CA LEU A 15 -15.56 9.69 -8.75
C LEU A 15 -16.58 9.20 -9.80
N ARG A 16 -16.27 8.14 -10.54
CA ARG A 16 -17.12 7.57 -11.62
C ARG A 16 -17.54 8.58 -12.69
N LEU A 17 -16.73 9.61 -12.92
CA LEU A 17 -17.00 10.65 -13.92
C LEU A 17 -16.56 10.20 -15.31
N SER A 18 -17.37 10.51 -16.33
CA SER A 18 -16.92 10.40 -17.72
C SER A 18 -15.95 11.55 -18.07
N GLN A 19 -15.14 11.39 -19.13
CA GLN A 19 -14.29 12.49 -19.59
C GLN A 19 -15.12 13.71 -20.04
N GLN A 20 -16.31 13.47 -20.58
CA GLN A 20 -17.24 14.53 -20.99
C GLN A 20 -17.78 15.28 -19.77
N THR A 21 -18.20 14.55 -18.73
CA THR A 21 -18.71 15.14 -17.49
C THR A 21 -17.64 15.95 -16.75
N LEU A 22 -16.39 15.48 -16.77
CA LEU A 22 -15.29 16.25 -16.20
C LEU A 22 -15.03 17.55 -16.98
N ALA A 23 -15.09 17.48 -18.32
CA ALA A 23 -14.84 18.61 -19.21
C ALA A 23 -15.97 19.66 -19.20
N GLU A 24 -17.19 19.27 -18.88
CA GLU A 24 -18.39 20.08 -19.01
C GLU A 24 -18.27 21.46 -18.33
N GLY A 25 -18.45 22.54 -19.10
CA GLY A 25 -18.34 23.90 -18.59
C GLY A 25 -16.92 24.35 -18.18
N ILE A 26 -15.89 23.53 -18.44
CA ILE A 26 -14.48 23.88 -18.21
C ILE A 26 -13.69 23.89 -19.53
N CYS A 27 -13.75 22.80 -20.30
CA CYS A 27 -12.93 22.62 -21.50
C CYS A 27 -13.57 21.60 -22.46
N GLU A 28 -12.92 21.33 -23.60
CA GLU A 28 -13.38 20.25 -24.47
C GLU A 28 -13.04 18.88 -23.89
N GLN A 29 -13.89 17.88 -24.13
CA GLN A 29 -13.61 16.48 -23.77
C GLN A 29 -12.31 15.97 -24.43
N SER A 30 -12.00 16.48 -25.62
CA SER A 30 -10.77 16.19 -26.35
C SER A 30 -9.52 16.59 -25.55
N GLN A 31 -9.59 17.67 -24.78
CA GLN A 31 -8.48 18.18 -23.95
C GLN A 31 -8.27 17.28 -22.73
N ILE A 32 -9.34 16.84 -22.05
CA ILE A 32 -9.23 15.85 -20.96
C ILE A 32 -8.56 14.56 -21.46
N SER A 33 -8.95 14.07 -22.64
CA SER A 33 -8.33 12.89 -23.25
C SER A 33 -6.83 13.07 -23.52
N LYS A 34 -6.39 14.28 -23.90
CA LYS A 34 -4.96 14.58 -24.12
C LYS A 34 -4.20 14.72 -22.79
N ILE A 35 -4.83 15.31 -21.77
CA ILE A 35 -4.27 15.42 -20.40
C ILE A 35 -4.03 14.01 -19.84
N GLU A 36 -5.03 13.14 -19.88
CA GLU A 36 -4.93 11.77 -19.33
C GLU A 36 -3.93 10.88 -20.08
N ARG A 37 -3.52 11.26 -21.29
CA ARG A 37 -2.48 10.58 -22.07
C ARG A 37 -1.10 11.25 -21.93
N GLY A 38 -0.98 12.32 -21.16
CA GLY A 38 0.28 13.05 -20.98
C GLY A 38 0.72 13.87 -22.19
N HIS A 39 -0.15 14.06 -23.19
CA HIS A 39 0.15 14.83 -24.40
C HIS A 39 -0.24 16.32 -24.31
N PHE A 40 -0.80 16.73 -23.17
CA PHE A 40 -1.22 18.10 -22.95
C PHE A 40 -1.09 18.47 -21.47
N ILE A 41 -0.32 19.51 -21.20
CA ILE A 41 -0.18 20.09 -19.86
C ILE A 41 -1.20 21.22 -19.75
N PRO A 42 -2.17 21.15 -18.82
CA PRO A 42 -3.16 22.20 -18.65
C PRO A 42 -2.53 23.49 -18.12
N SER A 43 -3.13 24.63 -18.45
CA SER A 43 -2.78 25.91 -17.82
C SER A 43 -3.17 25.92 -16.33
N ALA A 44 -2.59 26.83 -15.55
CA ALA A 44 -2.89 26.93 -14.11
C ALA A 44 -4.39 27.15 -13.82
N ASP A 45 -5.06 28.00 -14.59
CA ASP A 45 -6.51 28.25 -14.47
C ASP A 45 -7.34 26.99 -14.78
N LEU A 46 -6.99 26.28 -15.85
CA LEU A 46 -7.66 25.04 -16.23
C LEU A 46 -7.45 23.96 -15.17
N LEU A 47 -6.22 23.80 -14.69
CA LEU A 47 -5.89 22.84 -13.65
C LEU A 47 -6.63 23.13 -12.34
N PHE A 48 -6.75 24.40 -11.95
CA PHE A 48 -7.50 24.81 -10.77
C PHE A 48 -8.99 24.45 -10.88
N LYS A 49 -9.63 24.79 -12.00
CA LYS A 49 -11.05 24.45 -12.25
C LYS A 49 -11.29 22.94 -12.23
N LEU A 50 -10.37 22.17 -12.82
CA LEU A 50 -10.44 20.71 -12.81
C LEU A 50 -10.20 20.13 -11.40
N SER A 51 -9.30 20.73 -10.61
CA SER A 51 -9.05 20.32 -9.22
C SER A 51 -10.29 20.46 -8.34
N GLN A 52 -11.04 21.55 -8.51
CA GLN A 52 -12.31 21.76 -7.80
C GLN A 52 -13.33 20.69 -8.16
N ARG A 53 -13.44 20.31 -9.43
CA ARG A 53 -14.37 19.26 -9.87
C ARG A 53 -13.97 17.85 -9.43
N LEU A 54 -12.67 17.63 -9.32
CA LEU A 54 -12.12 16.37 -8.82
C LEU A 54 -12.07 16.33 -7.29
N GLU A 55 -12.55 17.38 -6.61
CA GLU A 55 -12.60 17.50 -5.16
C GLU A 55 -11.24 17.26 -4.49
N VAL A 56 -10.18 17.79 -5.10
CA VAL A 56 -8.80 17.67 -4.59
C VAL A 56 -8.12 19.04 -4.53
N PRO A 57 -7.23 19.28 -3.55
CA PRO A 57 -6.38 20.46 -3.56
C PRO A 57 -5.43 20.42 -4.75
N LEU A 58 -5.04 21.58 -5.27
CA LEU A 58 -4.16 21.69 -6.43
C LEU A 58 -2.83 20.92 -6.25
N ASP A 59 -2.30 20.93 -5.02
CA ASP A 59 -1.07 20.24 -4.62
C ASP A 59 -1.11 18.72 -4.84
N TYR A 60 -2.30 18.12 -4.91
CA TYR A 60 -2.49 16.69 -5.23
C TYR A 60 -1.80 16.30 -6.55
N PHE A 61 -1.87 17.18 -7.54
CA PHE A 61 -1.35 16.94 -8.88
C PHE A 61 0.17 17.06 -8.97
N PHE A 62 0.77 17.93 -8.14
CA PHE A 62 2.18 18.27 -8.18
C PHE A 62 3.03 17.53 -7.16
N ASN A 63 2.43 17.04 -6.07
CA ASN A 63 3.15 16.27 -5.07
C ASN A 63 3.49 14.88 -5.63
N GLU A 64 4.68 14.71 -6.20
CA GLU A 64 5.27 13.40 -6.53
C GLU A 64 5.23 12.42 -5.33
N GLN A 65 5.08 12.95 -4.11
CA GLN A 65 5.03 12.23 -2.85
C GLN A 65 3.66 11.70 -2.43
N ILE A 66 2.58 11.91 -3.21
CA ILE A 66 1.45 10.98 -3.13
C ILE A 66 1.79 9.81 -4.06
N GLU A 67 2.85 9.08 -3.68
CA GLU A 67 2.81 7.63 -3.76
C GLU A 67 1.41 7.23 -3.29
N ILE A 68 0.78 6.27 -3.97
CA ILE A 68 -0.26 5.47 -3.31
C ILE A 68 0.50 4.70 -2.23
N LYS A 69 0.94 5.38 -1.17
CA LYS A 69 1.40 4.77 0.05
C LYS A 69 0.18 4.08 0.55
N SER A 70 0.22 2.76 0.53
CA SER A 70 -0.51 2.00 1.51
C SER A 70 -0.41 2.74 2.86
N ASN A 71 -1.55 2.97 3.48
CA ASN A 71 -1.61 3.60 4.80
C ASN A 71 -0.86 2.79 5.87
N LEU A 72 -0.32 1.62 5.50
CA LEU A 72 0.49 0.73 6.31
C LEU A 72 1.83 1.33 6.76
N SER A 73 2.25 2.50 6.28
CA SER A 73 3.44 3.21 6.79
C SER A 73 3.44 3.33 8.32
N ASN A 74 2.34 3.81 8.89
CA ASN A 74 2.23 3.99 10.34
C ASN A 74 2.19 2.65 11.07
N PHE A 75 1.48 1.67 10.50
CA PHE A 75 1.48 0.30 11.00
C PHE A 75 2.88 -0.29 11.03
N LYS A 76 3.65 -0.23 9.93
CA LYS A 76 5.02 -0.74 9.81
C LYS A 76 5.97 -0.14 10.85
N GLN A 77 5.80 1.14 11.16
CA GLN A 77 6.60 1.81 12.19
C GLN A 77 6.23 1.32 13.59
N LEU A 78 4.94 1.21 13.89
CA LEU A 78 4.47 0.77 15.20
C LEU A 78 4.76 -0.71 15.44
N SER A 79 4.49 -1.57 14.45
CA SER A 79 4.78 -3.00 14.51
C SER A 79 6.27 -3.27 14.69
N ALA A 80 7.15 -2.50 14.07
CA ALA A 80 8.60 -2.65 14.28
C ALA A 80 8.99 -2.42 15.75
N ARG A 81 8.46 -1.37 16.39
CA ARG A 81 8.71 -1.10 17.82
C ARG A 81 8.17 -2.22 18.71
N LEU A 82 6.93 -2.67 18.45
CA LEU A 82 6.31 -3.74 19.22
C LEU A 82 7.07 -5.07 19.07
N LEU A 83 7.63 -5.35 17.90
CA LEU A 83 8.50 -6.51 17.68
C LEU A 83 9.81 -6.40 18.47
N ASP A 84 10.44 -5.22 18.50
CA ASP A 84 11.66 -4.97 19.28
C ASP A 84 11.39 -5.16 20.79
N ASP A 85 10.24 -4.69 21.26
CA ASP A 85 9.76 -4.84 22.64
C ASP A 85 9.21 -6.24 22.95
N ARG A 86 9.09 -7.11 21.93
CA ARG A 86 8.44 -8.44 21.99
C ARG A 86 7.00 -8.39 22.54
N ASN A 87 6.32 -7.28 22.34
CA ASN A 87 4.94 -7.08 22.78
C ASN A 87 3.98 -7.60 21.70
N TYR A 88 3.71 -8.90 21.75
CA TYR A 88 2.89 -9.59 20.75
C TYR A 88 1.38 -9.36 20.95
N ASP A 89 0.93 -9.07 22.18
CA ASP A 89 -0.46 -8.72 22.48
C ASP A 89 -0.88 -7.44 21.74
N ASP A 90 -0.13 -6.35 21.93
CA ASP A 90 -0.42 -5.08 21.27
C ASP A 90 -0.20 -5.17 19.76
N LEU A 91 0.78 -5.97 19.31
CA LEU A 91 1.04 -6.21 17.89
C LEU A 91 -0.17 -6.86 17.21
N GLU A 92 -0.79 -7.84 17.87
CA GLU A 92 -2.01 -8.46 17.38
C GLU A 92 -3.17 -7.47 17.33
N TYR A 93 -3.36 -6.69 18.39
CA TYR A 93 -4.43 -5.71 18.45
C TYR A 93 -4.38 -4.73 17.26
N ILE A 94 -3.21 -4.15 16.98
CA ILE A 94 -3.05 -3.23 15.86
C ILE A 94 -3.17 -3.92 14.50
N TYR A 95 -2.75 -5.18 14.40
CA TYR A 95 -2.86 -5.98 13.18
C TYR A 95 -4.33 -6.21 12.80
N ARG A 96 -5.17 -6.53 13.77
CA ARG A 96 -6.62 -6.73 13.54
C ARG A 96 -7.29 -5.46 13.03
N ILE A 97 -7.00 -4.31 13.65
CA ILE A 97 -7.52 -3.01 13.20
C ILE A 97 -7.09 -2.72 11.76
N GLU A 98 -5.83 -2.97 11.44
CA GLU A 98 -5.28 -2.65 10.13
C GLU A 98 -5.87 -3.54 9.02
N ILE A 99 -6.10 -4.83 9.29
CA ILE A 99 -6.79 -5.73 8.37
C ILE A 99 -8.22 -5.28 8.09
N GLU A 100 -8.97 -4.85 9.11
CA GLU A 100 -10.35 -4.37 8.94
C GLU A 100 -10.42 -3.06 8.13
N ARG A 101 -9.40 -2.20 8.25
CA ARG A 101 -9.33 -0.91 7.52
C ARG A 101 -8.81 -1.06 6.09
N SER A 102 -8.14 -2.16 5.76
CA SER A 102 -7.40 -2.30 4.51
C SER A 102 -8.33 -2.49 3.31
N THR A 103 -8.57 -1.42 2.55
CA THR A 103 -9.36 -1.46 1.30
C THR A 103 -8.50 -1.69 0.05
N PHE A 104 -7.23 -1.27 0.09
CA PHE A 104 -6.25 -1.47 -0.98
C PHE A 104 -4.84 -1.66 -0.40
N LEU A 105 -4.19 -2.76 -0.75
CA LEU A 105 -2.83 -3.09 -0.33
C LEU A 105 -1.99 -3.46 -1.55
N THR A 106 -0.76 -2.92 -1.61
CA THR A 106 0.25 -3.37 -2.58
C THR A 106 0.67 -4.80 -2.28
N LEU A 107 1.34 -5.47 -3.23
CA LEU A 107 1.87 -6.81 -2.99
C LEU A 107 2.82 -6.81 -1.78
N GLU A 108 3.72 -5.83 -1.71
CA GLU A 108 4.68 -5.70 -0.62
C GLU A 108 3.99 -5.54 0.75
N ASP A 109 2.94 -4.74 0.82
CA ASP A 109 2.21 -4.51 2.07
C ASP A 109 1.38 -5.72 2.50
N ARG A 110 0.81 -6.45 1.54
CA ARG A 110 0.15 -7.73 1.83
C ARG A 110 1.15 -8.73 2.39
N THR A 111 2.30 -8.87 1.76
CA THR A 111 3.36 -9.75 2.23
C THR A 111 3.89 -9.33 3.61
N TYR A 112 3.98 -8.03 3.88
CA TYR A 112 4.36 -7.53 5.20
C TYR A 112 3.34 -7.92 6.27
N LEU A 113 2.04 -7.78 5.99
CA LEU A 113 0.98 -8.21 6.90
C LEU A 113 0.98 -9.73 7.11
N GLU A 114 1.19 -10.52 6.05
CA GLU A 114 1.35 -11.98 6.15
C GLU A 114 2.55 -12.35 7.05
N TRP A 115 3.67 -11.63 6.93
CA TRP A 115 4.85 -11.82 7.78
C TRP A 115 4.54 -11.51 9.25
N ILE A 116 3.86 -10.39 9.56
CA ILE A 116 3.44 -10.06 10.92
C ILE A 116 2.48 -11.12 11.48
N LYS A 117 1.52 -11.58 10.67
CA LYS A 117 0.59 -12.65 11.07
C LYS A 117 1.33 -13.91 11.48
N ALA A 118 2.32 -14.35 10.70
CA ALA A 118 3.12 -15.52 11.03
C ALA A 118 3.86 -15.36 12.37
N ILE A 119 4.31 -14.15 12.71
CA ILE A 119 4.91 -13.86 14.02
C ILE A 119 3.89 -14.00 15.15
N ILE A 120 2.70 -13.41 15.00
CA ILE A 120 1.63 -13.51 15.98
C ILE A 120 1.22 -14.99 16.16
N ASP A 121 0.98 -15.71 15.07
CA ASP A 121 0.59 -17.13 15.09
C ASP A 121 1.62 -17.99 15.85
N PHE A 122 2.92 -17.72 15.67
CA PHE A 122 3.99 -18.45 16.33
C PHE A 122 4.08 -18.17 17.83
N TYR A 123 4.03 -16.90 18.24
CA TYR A 123 4.30 -16.50 19.63
C TYR A 123 3.06 -16.44 20.52
N GLN A 124 1.86 -16.19 19.98
CA GLN A 124 0.61 -16.12 20.76
C GLN A 124 -0.22 -17.39 20.70
N TYR A 125 -0.31 -18.00 19.53
CA TYR A 125 -1.27 -19.07 19.27
C TYR A 125 -0.65 -20.48 19.26
N ASP A 126 0.64 -20.60 19.60
CA ASP A 126 1.44 -21.83 19.53
C ASP A 126 1.32 -22.59 18.17
N SER A 127 0.87 -21.87 17.12
CA SER A 127 0.59 -22.42 15.79
C SER A 127 1.88 -22.41 14.95
N LYS A 128 2.90 -23.09 15.48
CA LYS A 128 4.28 -23.04 14.99
C LYS A 128 4.43 -23.57 13.57
N CYS A 129 3.74 -24.66 13.25
CA CYS A 129 3.79 -25.28 11.93
C CYS A 129 3.18 -24.37 10.86
N GLU A 130 2.02 -23.80 11.14
CA GLU A 130 1.29 -22.89 10.26
C GLU A 130 2.08 -21.60 10.01
N ALA A 131 2.70 -21.06 11.07
CA ALA A 131 3.55 -19.89 10.99
C ALA A 131 4.79 -20.14 10.09
N ILE A 132 5.47 -21.28 10.28
CA ILE A 132 6.61 -21.70 9.45
C ILE A 132 6.19 -21.85 7.98
N SER A 133 5.13 -22.62 7.71
CA SER A 133 4.64 -22.83 6.33
C SER A 133 4.20 -21.52 5.66
N SER A 134 3.65 -20.58 6.44
CA SER A 134 3.30 -19.25 5.92
C SER A 134 4.55 -18.47 5.51
N LEU A 135 5.62 -18.48 6.32
CA LEU A 135 6.89 -17.84 5.97
C LEU A 135 7.59 -18.50 4.77
N GLU A 136 7.59 -19.83 4.68
CA GLU A 136 8.11 -20.56 3.51
C GLU A 136 7.39 -20.11 2.22
N ASN A 137 6.07 -20.00 2.27
CA ASN A 137 5.27 -19.55 1.13
C ASN A 137 5.57 -18.09 0.73
N ILE A 138 5.84 -17.21 1.71
CA ILE A 138 6.30 -15.84 1.43
C ILE A 138 7.60 -15.85 0.63
N LEU A 139 8.58 -16.68 1.02
CA LEU A 139 9.88 -16.76 0.35
C LEU A 139 9.76 -17.25 -1.11
N LEU A 140 8.73 -18.04 -1.45
CA LEU A 140 8.45 -18.47 -2.82
C LEU A 140 7.84 -17.37 -3.69
N LYS A 141 7.12 -16.42 -3.10
CA LYS A 141 6.37 -15.37 -3.81
C LYS A 141 7.17 -14.10 -4.04
N VAL A 142 8.21 -13.87 -3.23
CA VAL A 142 8.91 -12.59 -3.17
C VAL A 142 10.32 -12.70 -3.73
N SER A 143 10.76 -11.69 -4.48
CA SER A 143 12.14 -11.58 -4.93
C SER A 143 13.12 -11.50 -3.75
N SER A 144 14.22 -12.24 -3.85
CA SER A 144 15.37 -12.25 -2.93
C SER A 144 15.96 -10.87 -2.63
N ASN A 145 15.70 -9.89 -3.50
CA ASN A 145 16.32 -8.57 -3.47
C ASN A 145 15.54 -7.58 -2.60
N THR A 146 14.44 -8.03 -1.98
CA THR A 146 13.52 -7.17 -1.22
C THR A 146 13.79 -7.25 0.29
N LEU A 147 13.49 -6.18 1.00
CA LEU A 147 13.65 -6.15 2.46
C LEU A 147 12.75 -7.17 3.16
N ILE A 148 11.53 -7.39 2.64
CA ILE A 148 10.59 -8.35 3.24
C ILE A 148 11.09 -9.80 3.11
N TYR A 149 11.80 -10.14 2.02
CA TYR A 149 12.45 -11.44 1.88
C TYR A 149 13.48 -11.66 3.00
N LEU A 150 14.35 -10.67 3.25
CA LEU A 150 15.34 -10.75 4.32
C LEU A 150 14.70 -10.89 5.70
N LYS A 151 13.62 -10.15 5.96
CA LYS A 151 12.85 -10.24 7.21
C LYS A 151 12.22 -11.61 7.40
N ALA A 152 11.56 -12.13 6.37
CA ALA A 152 10.95 -13.45 6.41
C ALA A 152 11.99 -14.55 6.62
N LEU A 153 13.13 -14.48 5.93
CA LEU A 153 14.22 -15.45 6.07
C LEU A 153 14.84 -15.45 7.46
N ASN A 154 15.13 -14.27 8.03
CA ASN A 154 15.64 -14.13 9.38
C ASN A 154 14.65 -14.72 10.41
N THR A 155 13.38 -14.34 10.28
CA THR A 155 12.31 -14.83 11.17
C THR A 155 12.17 -16.35 11.08
N LEU A 156 12.16 -16.91 9.87
CA LEU A 156 12.07 -18.34 9.63
C LEU A 156 13.26 -19.10 10.24
N SER A 157 14.47 -18.56 10.13
CA SER A 157 15.67 -19.11 10.76
C SER A 157 15.51 -19.16 12.29
N ASN A 158 14.97 -18.10 12.90
CA ASN A 158 14.71 -18.07 14.34
C ASN A 158 13.64 -19.10 14.73
N PHE A 159 12.58 -19.24 13.94
CA PHE A 159 11.52 -20.21 14.20
C PHE A 159 12.04 -21.64 14.16
N TYR A 160 12.82 -22.02 13.13
CA TYR A 160 13.42 -23.35 13.09
C TYR A 160 14.36 -23.60 14.27
N SER A 161 15.15 -22.59 14.67
CA SER A 161 16.01 -22.70 15.85
C SER A 161 15.21 -22.93 17.15
N LEU A 162 14.04 -22.31 17.28
CA LEU A 162 13.18 -22.41 18.47
C LEU A 162 12.34 -23.68 18.49
N VAL A 163 11.92 -24.18 17.32
CA VAL A 163 11.14 -25.43 17.21
C VAL A 163 12.04 -26.65 17.38
N GLY A 164 13.34 -26.53 17.06
CA GLY A 164 14.28 -27.64 17.18
C GLY A 164 13.94 -28.76 16.20
N ARG A 165 14.64 -28.80 15.07
CA ARG A 165 15.00 -30.11 14.52
C ARG A 165 16.22 -30.59 15.32
N GLU A 166 15.97 -31.19 16.49
CA GLU A 166 16.82 -32.30 16.95
C GLU A 166 16.49 -33.54 16.12
#